data_AF-A0A6M0HWJ4-F1
#
_entry.id   AF-A0A6M0HWJ4-F1
#
_cell.length_a   1.000
_cell.length_b   1.000
_cell.length_c   1.000
_cell.angle_alpha   90.00
_cell.angle_beta   90.00
_cell.angle_gamma   90.00
#
_symmetry.space_group_name_H-M   'P 1'
#
loop_
_entity.id
_entity.type
_entity.pdbx_description
1 polymer ?
#
loop_
_entity_poly.entity_id
_entity_poly.type
_entity_poly.pdbx_seq_one_letter_code
_entity_poly.pdbx_strand_id
1 'polypeptide(L)'
;MATVDALHRFPIKGLSAEPLVEMTLSRDTGLAHDREYAIALGTTVFDPAHPEPLDKGFFLMLRNNTALAALTTQLDPATKILRIRRNREPVFQANLSTDSGREETEGFFADYLGEETRGRPRLVWAKDHKFTD
;
A
#
# COMPACT_ATOMS: atom_id res chain seq x y z
N MET A 1 26.43 15.10 -17.05
CA MET A 1 25.20 15.63 -16.40
C MET A 1 24.34 14.42 -16.08
N ALA A 2 23.81 14.30 -14.87
CA ALA A 2 22.94 13.18 -14.52
C ALA A 2 21.52 13.42 -15.08
N THR A 3 20.87 12.37 -15.55
CA THR A 3 19.48 12.39 -16.04
C THR A 3 18.64 11.39 -15.26
N VAL A 4 17.40 11.74 -14.97
CA VAL A 4 16.42 10.82 -14.39
C VAL A 4 15.81 10.00 -15.52
N ASP A 5 15.99 8.68 -15.49
CA ASP A 5 15.44 7.77 -16.51
C ASP A 5 13.98 7.37 -16.20
N ALA A 6 13.67 7.15 -14.92
CA ALA A 6 12.33 6.78 -14.49
C ALA A 6 12.03 7.28 -13.07
N LEU A 7 10.76 7.60 -12.84
CA LEU A 7 10.22 7.91 -11.51
C LEU A 7 9.16 6.88 -11.14
N HIS A 8 9.23 6.41 -9.90
CA HIS A 8 8.25 5.48 -9.37
C HIS A 8 7.81 5.93 -7.97
N ARG A 9 6.51 5.80 -7.70
CA ARG A 9 5.98 5.84 -6.34
C ARG A 9 5.35 4.50 -6.00
N PHE A 10 5.17 4.23 -4.72
CA PHE A 10 4.51 3.03 -4.22
C PHE A 10 3.61 3.50 -3.07
N PRO A 11 2.34 3.78 -3.36
CA PRO A 11 1.45 4.39 -2.37
C PRO A 11 1.13 3.48 -1.18
N ILE A 12 1.19 2.16 -1.38
CA ILE A 12 0.98 1.15 -0.35
C ILE A 12 2.26 0.33 -0.16
N LYS A 13 2.77 0.26 1.07
CA LYS A 13 3.97 -0.52 1.42
C LYS A 13 3.78 -1.97 0.99
N GLY A 14 4.80 -2.52 0.32
CA GLY A 14 4.84 -3.92 -0.09
C GLY A 14 4.14 -4.25 -1.41
N LEU A 15 3.41 -3.30 -2.00
CA LEU A 15 2.73 -3.48 -3.29
C LEU A 15 3.55 -2.91 -4.46
N SER A 16 3.00 -2.96 -5.68
CA SER A 16 3.76 -2.66 -6.89
C SER A 16 4.08 -1.18 -7.06
N ALA A 17 5.14 -0.90 -7.84
CA ALA A 17 5.50 0.45 -8.26
C ALA A 17 4.45 1.03 -9.24
N GLU A 18 4.24 2.35 -9.14
CA GLU A 18 3.49 3.17 -10.09
C GLU A 18 4.46 4.09 -10.81
N PRO A 19 4.62 3.96 -12.14
CA PRO A 19 5.48 4.87 -12.90
C PRO A 19 4.86 6.27 -12.95
N LEU A 20 5.71 7.28 -12.84
CA LEU A 20 5.33 8.69 -12.91
C LEU A 20 6.21 9.42 -13.93
N VAL A 21 5.65 10.51 -14.48
CA VAL A 21 6.40 11.47 -15.31
C VAL A 21 6.93 12.65 -14.50
N GLU A 22 6.30 12.94 -13.36
CA GLU A 22 6.67 14.00 -12.43
C GLU A 22 6.31 13.61 -11.00
N MET A 23 6.99 14.20 -10.01
CA MET A 23 6.65 14.01 -8.60
C MET A 23 7.02 15.23 -7.77
N THR A 24 6.22 15.49 -6.74
CA THR A 24 6.46 16.58 -5.78
C THR A 24 7.24 16.07 -4.58
N LEU A 25 8.32 16.76 -4.22
CA LEU A 25 9.12 16.51 -3.03
C LEU A 25 9.00 17.70 -2.07
N SER A 26 8.72 17.43 -0.80
CA SER A 26 8.84 18.43 0.27
C SER A 26 9.86 17.99 1.30
N ARG A 27 10.44 18.96 2.04
CA ARG A 27 11.41 18.68 3.10
C ARG A 27 10.81 17.84 4.23
N ASP A 28 9.55 18.10 4.58
CA ASP A 28 8.94 17.58 5.80
C ASP A 28 8.19 16.27 5.57
N THR A 29 7.68 16.05 4.35
CA THR A 29 6.83 14.88 4.02
C THR A 29 7.45 13.97 2.96
N GLY A 30 8.61 14.32 2.41
CA GLY A 30 9.23 13.59 1.31
C GLY A 30 8.36 13.58 0.04
N LEU A 31 8.37 12.46 -0.68
CA LEU A 31 7.66 12.30 -1.95
C LEU A 31 6.14 12.27 -1.76
N ALA A 32 5.40 13.17 -2.39
CA ALA A 32 3.93 13.20 -2.27
C ALA A 32 3.31 11.84 -2.67
N HIS A 33 2.34 11.37 -1.88
CA HIS A 33 1.58 10.14 -2.12
C HIS A 33 2.39 8.84 -2.12
N ASP A 34 3.60 8.90 -1.58
CA ASP A 34 4.47 7.75 -1.42
C ASP A 34 4.37 7.18 0.00
N ARG A 35 4.14 5.86 0.12
CA ARG A 35 4.02 5.10 1.38
C ARG A 35 3.02 5.71 2.36
N GLU A 36 1.89 6.20 1.86
CA GLU A 36 0.80 6.69 2.71
C GLU A 36 0.09 5.55 3.44
N TYR A 37 0.05 4.35 2.84
CA TYR A 37 -0.65 3.20 3.39
C TYR A 37 0.27 2.00 3.56
N ALA A 38 -0.15 1.07 4.40
CA ALA A 38 0.35 -0.29 4.44
C ALA A 38 -0.79 -1.27 4.73
N ILE A 39 -0.55 -2.56 4.51
CA ILE A 39 -1.47 -3.61 4.93
C ILE A 39 -0.79 -4.39 6.05
N ALA A 40 -1.21 -4.15 7.28
CA ALA A 40 -0.71 -4.82 8.47
C ALA A 40 -1.18 -6.29 8.47
N LEU A 41 -0.30 -7.20 8.89
CA LEU A 41 -0.67 -8.59 9.20
C LEU A 41 -1.75 -8.61 10.28
N GLY A 42 -2.57 -9.66 10.33
CA GLY A 42 -3.66 -9.75 11.31
C GLY A 42 -3.21 -9.82 12.76
N THR A 43 -1.96 -10.19 13.03
CA THR A 43 -1.34 -10.14 14.36
C THR A 43 -0.76 -8.77 14.73
N THR A 44 -0.71 -7.84 13.78
CA THR A 44 -0.06 -6.53 13.97
C THR A 44 -1.05 -5.55 14.57
N VAL A 45 -0.65 -4.92 15.67
CA VAL A 45 -1.37 -3.79 16.27
C VAL A 45 -0.73 -2.50 15.77
N PHE A 46 -1.57 -1.59 15.24
CA PHE A 46 -1.14 -0.27 14.80
C PHE A 46 -2.18 0.76 15.28
N ASP A 47 -1.75 1.75 16.06
CA ASP A 47 -2.60 2.84 16.52
C ASP A 47 -2.46 4.06 15.58
N PRO A 48 -3.47 4.39 14.76
CA PRO A 48 -3.40 5.55 13.88
C PRO A 48 -3.45 6.89 14.63
N ALA A 49 -3.87 6.92 15.89
CA ALA A 49 -3.84 8.12 16.72
C ALA A 49 -2.44 8.40 17.30
N HIS A 50 -1.61 7.36 17.48
CA HIS A 50 -0.24 7.44 17.96
C HIS A 50 0.68 6.58 17.07
N PRO A 51 0.89 6.97 15.80
CA PRO A 51 1.54 6.09 14.85
C PRO A 51 3.05 5.98 15.12
N GLU A 52 3.52 4.75 15.32
CA GLU A 52 4.94 4.42 15.46
C GLU A 52 5.47 3.71 14.21
N PRO A 53 6.72 3.97 13.78
CA PRO A 53 7.36 3.17 12.75
C PRO A 53 7.47 1.71 13.18
N LEU A 54 6.99 0.80 12.33
CA LEU A 54 7.13 -0.64 12.51
C LEU A 54 8.03 -1.23 11.44
N ASP A 55 8.77 -2.27 11.80
CA ASP A 55 9.59 -3.01 10.85
C ASP A 55 8.73 -3.62 9.73
N LYS A 56 9.34 -3.81 8.55
CA LYS A 56 8.64 -4.40 7.40
C LYS A 56 8.04 -5.79 7.64
N GLY A 57 8.46 -6.51 8.70
CA GLY A 57 7.90 -7.81 9.06
C GLY A 57 6.48 -7.77 9.62
N PHE A 58 5.96 -6.57 9.95
CA PHE A 58 4.62 -6.35 10.48
C PHE A 58 3.55 -6.15 9.37
N PHE A 59 3.98 -6.05 8.11
CA PHE A 59 3.13 -5.76 6.97
C PHE A 59 3.19 -6.86 5.91
N LEU A 60 2.18 -6.94 5.06
CA LEU A 60 2.21 -7.73 3.84
C LEU A 60 3.31 -7.19 2.92
N MET A 61 4.27 -8.03 2.55
CA MET A 61 5.47 -7.63 1.82
C MET A 61 5.93 -8.76 0.90
N LEU A 62 6.38 -8.43 -0.31
CA LEU A 62 6.91 -9.39 -1.29
C LEU A 62 7.96 -10.37 -0.72
N ARG A 63 8.75 -9.94 0.27
CA ARG A 63 9.73 -10.81 0.95
C ARG A 63 9.09 -12.06 1.55
N ASN A 64 7.90 -11.92 2.14
CA ASN A 64 7.21 -12.99 2.87
C ASN A 64 5.93 -13.45 2.16
N ASN A 65 5.39 -12.63 1.25
CA ASN A 65 4.12 -12.83 0.56
C ASN A 65 4.34 -12.76 -0.96
N THR A 66 5.00 -13.76 -1.52
CA THR A 66 5.48 -13.73 -2.91
C THR A 66 4.35 -13.69 -3.93
N ALA A 67 3.16 -14.19 -3.59
CA ALA A 67 1.97 -14.11 -4.43
C ALA A 67 1.61 -12.67 -4.81
N LEU A 68 1.95 -11.67 -3.98
CA LEU A 68 1.76 -10.25 -4.30
C LEU A 68 2.48 -9.83 -5.59
N ALA A 69 3.53 -10.54 -6.02
CA ALA A 69 4.26 -10.24 -7.25
C ALA A 69 3.40 -10.39 -8.52
N ALA A 70 2.33 -11.17 -8.46
CA ALA A 70 1.38 -11.33 -9.57
C ALA A 70 0.35 -10.20 -9.65
N LEU A 71 0.32 -9.29 -8.67
CA LEU A 71 -0.59 -8.15 -8.61
C LEU A 71 0.09 -6.87 -9.10
N THR A 72 -0.64 -6.07 -9.86
CA THR A 72 -0.29 -4.68 -10.16
C THR A 72 -1.33 -3.78 -9.53
N THR A 73 -0.89 -2.82 -8.71
CA THR A 73 -1.74 -1.88 -7.98
C THR A 73 -1.55 -0.46 -8.46
N GLN A 74 -2.65 0.31 -8.44
CA GLN A 74 -2.63 1.74 -8.70
C GLN A 74 -3.59 2.43 -7.72
N LEU A 75 -3.11 3.45 -7.00
CA LEU A 75 -3.92 4.30 -6.13
C LEU A 75 -3.99 5.72 -6.70
N ASP A 76 -5.21 6.15 -7.00
CA ASP A 76 -5.46 7.54 -7.37
C ASP A 76 -5.37 8.43 -6.10
N PRO A 77 -4.46 9.41 -6.05
CA PRO A 77 -4.26 10.22 -4.85
C PRO A 77 -5.43 11.16 -4.54
N ALA A 78 -6.20 11.57 -5.56
CA ALA A 78 -7.31 12.50 -5.44
C ALA A 78 -8.60 11.77 -5.03
N THR A 79 -8.91 10.66 -5.69
CA THR A 79 -10.14 9.90 -5.43
C THR A 79 -9.99 8.83 -4.37
N LYS A 80 -8.75 8.49 -3.99
CA LYS A 80 -8.39 7.35 -3.12
C LYS A 80 -8.92 6.00 -3.62
N ILE A 81 -9.19 5.88 -4.92
CA ILE A 81 -9.58 4.62 -5.55
C ILE A 81 -8.33 3.76 -5.77
N LEU A 82 -8.26 2.62 -5.07
CA LEU A 82 -7.31 1.55 -5.31
C LEU A 82 -7.84 0.65 -6.43
N ARG A 83 -6.97 0.33 -7.39
CA ARG A 83 -7.22 -0.64 -8.46
C ARG A 83 -6.16 -1.73 -8.40
N ILE A 84 -6.59 -2.97 -8.49
CA ILE A 84 -5.69 -4.13 -8.52
C ILE A 84 -5.98 -4.92 -9.79
N ARG A 85 -4.91 -5.27 -10.50
CA ARG A 85 -4.92 -6.16 -11.66
C ARG A 85 -4.09 -7.39 -11.38
N ARG A 86 -4.51 -8.54 -11.91
CA ARG A 86 -3.71 -9.76 -11.95
C ARG A 86 -3.54 -10.16 -13.41
N ASN A 87 -2.32 -10.35 -13.88
CA ASN A 87 -2.03 -10.62 -15.29
C ASN A 87 -2.72 -9.60 -16.25
N ARG A 88 -2.70 -8.31 -15.88
CA ARG A 88 -3.35 -7.19 -16.59
C ARG A 88 -4.90 -7.17 -16.54
N GLU A 89 -5.54 -8.21 -16.04
CA GLU A 89 -7.00 -8.25 -15.86
C GLU A 89 -7.41 -7.53 -14.57
N PRO A 90 -8.42 -6.64 -14.59
CA PRO A 90 -8.98 -6.04 -13.37
C PRO A 90 -9.59 -7.12 -12.48
N VAL A 91 -9.14 -7.18 -11.22
CA VAL A 91 -9.66 -8.15 -10.24
C VAL A 91 -10.29 -7.49 -9.02
N PHE A 92 -9.96 -6.22 -8.76
CA PHE A 92 -10.48 -5.51 -7.60
C PHE A 92 -10.41 -3.98 -7.78
N GLN A 93 -11.40 -3.27 -7.25
CA GLN A 93 -11.40 -1.82 -7.14
C GLN A 93 -12.22 -1.40 -5.91
N ALA A 94 -11.67 -0.52 -5.08
CA ALA A 94 -12.38 0.05 -3.93
C ALA A 94 -11.90 1.47 -3.61
N ASN A 95 -12.73 2.25 -2.91
CA ASN A 95 -12.37 3.57 -2.43
C ASN A 95 -11.83 3.50 -0.99
N LEU A 96 -10.55 3.82 -0.80
CA LEU A 96 -9.89 3.74 0.52
C LEU A 96 -10.31 4.86 1.48
N SER A 97 -11.08 5.85 1.03
CA SER A 97 -11.63 6.90 1.89
C SER A 97 -12.92 6.49 2.61
N THR A 98 -13.49 5.32 2.31
CA THR A 98 -14.72 4.83 2.94
C THR A 98 -14.46 3.57 3.75
N ASP A 99 -15.20 3.37 4.84
CA ASP A 99 -15.01 2.17 5.66
C ASP A 99 -15.28 0.89 4.88
N SER A 100 -16.34 0.86 4.05
CA SER A 100 -16.65 -0.28 3.16
C SER A 100 -15.49 -0.59 2.21
N GLY A 101 -14.92 0.43 1.55
CA GLY A 101 -13.84 0.18 0.59
C GLY A 101 -12.55 -0.27 1.26
N ARG A 102 -12.30 0.17 2.51
CA ARG A 102 -11.19 -0.35 3.33
C ARG A 102 -11.44 -1.80 3.73
N GLU A 103 -12.64 -2.15 4.20
CA GLU A 103 -13.00 -3.52 4.56
C GLU A 103 -12.97 -4.48 3.36
N GLU A 104 -13.45 -4.05 2.20
CA GLU A 104 -13.36 -4.80 0.93
C GLU A 104 -11.91 -5.04 0.53
N THR A 105 -11.03 -4.04 0.72
CA THR A 105 -9.60 -4.17 0.43
C THR A 105 -8.94 -5.17 1.38
N GLU A 106 -9.24 -5.08 2.68
CA GLU A 106 -8.78 -6.05 3.68
C GLU A 106 -9.25 -7.47 3.34
N GLY A 107 -10.51 -7.63 2.95
CA GLY A 107 -11.09 -8.89 2.51
C GLY A 107 -10.41 -9.46 1.27
N PHE A 108 -10.16 -8.64 0.25
CA PHE A 108 -9.45 -9.06 -0.95
C PHE A 108 -8.09 -9.69 -0.63
N PHE A 109 -7.28 -9.05 0.23
CA PHE A 109 -5.96 -9.59 0.59
C PHE A 109 -6.06 -10.81 1.51
N ALA A 110 -7.07 -10.86 2.39
CA ALA A 110 -7.34 -12.06 3.19
C ALA A 110 -7.66 -13.27 2.30
N ASP A 111 -8.54 -13.10 1.31
CA ASP A 111 -8.92 -14.17 0.38
C ASP A 111 -7.76 -14.54 -0.56
N TYR A 112 -6.98 -13.56 -1.00
CA TYR A 112 -5.90 -13.77 -1.95
C TYR A 112 -4.68 -14.47 -1.35
N LEU A 113 -4.33 -14.17 -0.10
CA LEU A 113 -3.13 -14.69 0.57
C LEU A 113 -3.42 -15.77 1.62
N GLY A 114 -4.66 -15.91 2.07
CA GLY A 114 -5.06 -16.92 3.04
C GLY A 114 -4.26 -16.83 4.34
N GLU A 115 -3.71 -17.96 4.80
CA GLU A 115 -2.98 -18.04 6.08
C GLU A 115 -1.77 -17.12 6.17
N GLU A 116 -1.19 -16.68 5.04
CA GLU A 116 -0.04 -15.78 5.03
C GLU A 116 -0.36 -14.40 5.62
N THR A 117 -1.63 -14.01 5.71
CA THR A 117 -2.04 -12.75 6.37
C THR A 117 -1.95 -12.80 7.88
N ARG A 118 -1.79 -13.99 8.48
CA ARG A 118 -1.73 -14.22 9.93
C ARG A 118 -2.92 -13.61 10.67
N GLY A 119 -4.13 -13.97 10.23
CA GLY A 119 -5.39 -13.39 10.71
C GLY A 119 -5.91 -12.30 9.78
N ARG A 120 -6.92 -11.53 10.22
CA ARG A 120 -7.56 -10.51 9.36
C ARG A 120 -6.60 -9.33 9.12
N PRO A 121 -6.05 -9.15 7.90
CA PRO A 121 -5.14 -8.06 7.62
C PRO A 121 -5.86 -6.72 7.75
N ARG A 122 -5.12 -5.65 8.06
CA ARG A 122 -5.69 -4.31 8.23
C ARG A 122 -5.03 -3.30 7.31
N LEU A 123 -5.82 -2.56 6.55
CA LEU A 123 -5.31 -1.43 5.79
C LEU A 123 -5.09 -0.27 6.77
N VAL A 124 -3.84 0.11 6.98
CA VAL A 124 -3.46 1.15 7.93
C VAL A 124 -3.00 2.42 7.23
N TRP A 125 -3.33 3.54 7.86
CA TRP A 125 -2.98 4.90 7.46
C TRP A 125 -2.97 5.76 8.71
N ALA A 126 -2.08 6.74 8.77
CA ALA A 126 -2.11 7.78 9.79
C ALA A 126 -1.64 9.11 9.21
N LYS A 127 -2.18 10.20 9.77
CA LYS A 127 -1.79 11.56 9.38
C LYS A 127 -0.30 11.77 9.70
N ASP A 128 0.41 12.41 8.77
CA ASP A 128 1.84 12.76 8.89
C ASP A 128 2.77 11.55 9.17
N HIS A 129 2.30 10.33 8.89
CA HIS A 129 3.06 9.09 9.01
C HIS A 129 3.27 8.45 7.65
N LYS A 130 4.47 7.91 7.42
CA LYS A 130 4.79 7.15 6.22
C LYS A 130 5.36 5.80 6.55
N PHE A 131 4.91 4.79 5.82
CA PHE A 131 5.33 3.41 5.95
C PHE A 131 6.61 3.12 5.14
N THR A 132 7.64 3.97 5.30
CA THR A 132 8.96 3.78 4.67
C THR A 132 9.71 2.58 5.27
N ASP A 133 10.83 2.21 4.67
CA ASP A 133 11.72 1.16 5.20
C ASP A 133 12.69 1.69 6.26
#